data_AF-N9Z4C7-F1
#
_entry.id   AF-N9Z4C7-F1
#
_cell.length_a   1.000
_cell.length_b   1.000
_cell.length_c   1.000
_cell.angle_alpha   90.00
_cell.angle_beta   90.00
_cell.angle_gamma   90.00
#
_symmetry.space_group_name_H-M   'P 1'
#
loop_
_entity.id
_entity.type
_entity.pdbx_description
1 polymer ?
#
loop_
_entity_poly.entity_id
_entity_poly.type
_entity_poly.pdbx_seq_one_letter_code
_entity_poly.pdbx_strand_id
1 'polypeptide(L)'
;MLYLLVLTDPELSYDNYSEDFYIGLFDTEQQAEDIAKHYLKNIKGFCDFPCTYRIVKKDVIGDFNSRISDYLWTVQGWNTNEYLDEIDIIESPCFLTEEQADAELPVMKKKYQREEWTVTRWKIGALEWREGFVRMVDGEPVN
;
A
#
# COMPACT_ATOMS: atom_id res chain seq x y z
N MET A 1 -12.31 -11.32 -1.21
CA MET A 1 -11.71 -10.40 -0.22
C MET A 1 -10.24 -10.73 -0.11
N LEU A 2 -9.40 -9.71 0.00
CA LEU A 2 -7.96 -9.82 0.13
C LEU A 2 -7.45 -9.01 1.32
N TYR A 3 -6.18 -9.22 1.67
CA TYR A 3 -5.55 -8.66 2.85
C TYR A 3 -4.28 -7.92 2.44
N LEU A 4 -4.34 -6.59 2.43
CA LEU A 4 -3.19 -5.73 2.15
C LEU A 4 -2.39 -5.57 3.43
N LEU A 5 -1.14 -6.02 3.41
CA LEU A 5 -0.19 -5.76 4.48
C LEU A 5 0.47 -4.40 4.26
N VAL A 6 0.36 -3.54 5.26
CA VAL A 6 1.10 -2.27 5.31
C VAL A 6 1.96 -2.28 6.57
N LEU A 7 3.26 -2.08 6.39
CA LEU A 7 4.17 -1.77 7.49
C LEU A 7 4.26 -0.25 7.63
N THR A 8 4.45 0.24 8.85
CA THR A 8 4.51 1.68 9.12
C THR A 8 5.69 1.97 10.02
N ASP A 9 6.43 3.02 9.70
CA ASP A 9 7.43 3.60 10.59
C ASP A 9 6.80 4.76 11.39
N PRO A 10 6.37 4.53 12.65
CA PRO A 10 5.65 5.54 13.41
C PRO A 10 6.52 6.73 13.83
N GLU A 11 7.85 6.62 13.76
CA GLU A 11 8.76 7.73 14.10
C GLU A 11 8.92 8.72 12.94
N LEU A 12 8.59 8.29 11.72
CA LEU A 12 8.58 9.15 10.53
C LEU A 12 7.16 9.62 10.16
N SER A 13 6.12 9.05 10.77
CA SER A 13 4.74 9.53 10.65
C SER A 13 4.49 10.78 11.50
N TYR A 14 3.67 11.71 10.99
CA TYR A 14 3.28 12.94 11.69
C TYR A 14 1.97 13.50 11.11
N ASP A 15 1.21 14.26 11.91
CA ASP A 15 -0.04 14.90 11.49
C ASP A 15 -0.96 14.03 10.61
N ASN A 16 -1.06 14.33 9.31
CA ASN A 16 -1.85 13.61 8.31
C ASN A 16 -1.00 12.75 7.35
N TYR A 17 0.29 12.61 7.65
CA TYR A 17 1.24 11.75 6.96
C TYR A 17 1.52 10.47 7.75
N SER A 18 1.58 9.35 7.04
CA SER A 18 2.03 8.08 7.58
C SER A 18 3.09 7.50 6.66
N GLU A 19 4.27 7.19 7.21
CA GLU A 19 5.35 6.52 6.50
C GLU A 19 4.98 5.05 6.30
N ASP A 20 4.20 4.79 5.26
CA ASP A 20 3.55 3.51 4.98
C ASP A 20 4.25 2.76 3.85
N PHE A 21 4.67 1.53 4.16
CA PHE A 21 5.28 0.59 3.24
C PHE A 21 4.25 -0.47 2.84
N TYR A 22 3.76 -0.38 1.60
CA TYR A 22 2.85 -1.36 1.03
C TYR A 22 3.61 -2.65 0.68
N ILE A 23 3.53 -3.67 1.54
CA ILE A 23 4.37 -4.88 1.41
C ILE A 23 3.79 -5.87 0.42
N GLY A 24 2.47 -6.07 0.41
CA GLY A 24 1.86 -7.05 -0.48
C GLY A 24 0.39 -7.30 -0.18
N LEU A 25 -0.28 -7.94 -1.13
CA LEU A 25 -1.70 -8.27 -1.09
C LEU A 25 -1.89 -9.79 -1.07
N PHE A 26 -2.59 -10.31 -0.07
CA PHE A 26 -2.64 -11.76 0.23
C PHE A 26 -4.06 -12.31 0.26
N ASP A 27 -4.19 -13.61 -0.05
CA ASP A 27 -5.49 -14.31 -0.03
C ASP A 27 -6.02 -14.54 1.39
N THR A 28 -5.14 -14.56 2.41
CA THR A 28 -5.53 -14.79 3.80
C THR A 28 -4.87 -13.80 4.77
N GLU A 29 -5.57 -13.49 5.86
CA GLU A 29 -5.07 -12.65 6.94
C GLU A 29 -3.84 -13.27 7.61
N GLN A 30 -3.85 -14.59 7.84
CA GLN A 30 -2.73 -15.31 8.44
C GLN A 30 -1.45 -15.19 7.60
N GLN A 31 -1.56 -15.30 6.27
CA GLN A 31 -0.41 -15.11 5.38
C GLN A 31 0.17 -13.71 5.51
N ALA A 32 -0.69 -12.68 5.54
CA ALA A 32 -0.25 -11.30 5.74
C ALA A 32 0.45 -11.13 7.11
N GLU A 33 -0.08 -11.71 8.18
CA GLU A 33 0.56 -11.66 9.50
C GLU A 33 1.93 -12.36 9.53
N ASP A 34 2.05 -13.52 8.91
CA ASP A 34 3.30 -14.30 8.92
C ASP A 34 4.40 -13.55 8.14
N ILE A 35 4.03 -12.90 7.04
CA ILE A 35 4.92 -12.00 6.30
C ILE A 35 5.29 -10.77 7.12
N ALA A 36 4.33 -10.14 7.82
CA ALA A 36 4.63 -8.99 8.68
C ALA A 36 5.66 -9.34 9.75
N LYS A 37 5.47 -10.47 10.45
CA LYS A 37 6.41 -10.98 11.46
C LYS A 37 7.78 -11.29 10.85
N HIS A 38 7.82 -11.78 9.61
CA HIS A 38 9.08 -11.99 8.90
C HIS A 38 9.82 -10.67 8.63
N TYR A 39 9.11 -9.65 8.14
CA TYR A 39 9.71 -8.33 7.84
C TYR A 39 10.28 -7.68 9.09
N LEU A 40 9.47 -7.55 10.15
CA LEU A 40 9.87 -6.93 11.41
C LEU A 40 11.02 -7.66 12.13
N LYS A 41 11.28 -8.92 11.79
CA LYS A 41 12.35 -9.71 12.42
C LYS A 41 13.62 -9.80 11.57
N ASN A 42 13.51 -9.75 10.25
CA ASN A 42 14.62 -10.17 9.37
C ASN A 42 14.97 -9.18 8.26
N ILE A 43 14.13 -8.20 7.95
CA ILE A 43 14.36 -7.29 6.83
C ILE A 43 14.88 -5.96 7.38
N LYS A 44 16.02 -5.51 6.85
CA LYS A 44 16.69 -4.27 7.28
C LYS A 44 15.77 -3.06 7.20
N GLY A 45 16.00 -2.07 8.06
CA GLY A 45 15.10 -0.96 8.29
C GLY A 45 13.90 -1.39 9.13
N PHE A 46 13.14 -2.40 8.70
CA PHE A 46 11.96 -2.86 9.45
C PHE A 46 12.28 -3.55 10.77
N CYS A 47 13.42 -4.25 10.86
CA CYS A 47 13.89 -4.85 12.11
C CYS A 47 14.78 -3.92 12.95
N ASP A 48 15.30 -2.86 12.33
CA ASP A 48 16.24 -1.94 12.95
C ASP A 48 15.50 -0.78 13.66
N PHE A 49 14.32 -0.41 13.13
CA PHE A 49 13.45 0.64 13.67
C PHE A 49 12.18 0.06 14.30
N PRO A 50 11.47 0.81 15.18
CA PRO A 50 10.26 0.34 15.84
C PRO A 50 9.03 0.35 14.90
N CYS A 51 9.17 -0.24 13.72
CA CYS A 51 8.09 -0.37 12.75
C CYS A 51 6.94 -1.22 13.31
N THR A 52 5.73 -0.87 12.90
CA THR A 52 4.51 -1.62 13.21
C THR A 52 3.85 -2.09 11.91
N TYR A 53 2.77 -2.86 12.01
CA TYR A 53 2.02 -3.27 10.82
C TYR A 53 0.52 -3.21 11.06
N ARG A 54 -0.21 -3.09 9.97
CA ARG A 54 -1.66 -3.27 9.91
C ARG A 54 -2.03 -4.08 8.68
N ILE A 55 -3.15 -4.79 8.78
CA ILE A 55 -3.71 -5.58 7.69
C ILE A 55 -5.05 -4.94 7.31
N VAL A 56 -5.11 -4.42 6.08
CA VAL A 56 -6.30 -3.76 5.55
C VAL A 56 -7.07 -4.75 4.68
N LYS A 57 -8.34 -4.97 5.01
CA LYS A 57 -9.23 -5.81 4.19
C LYS A 57 -9.58 -5.05 2.91
N LYS A 58 -9.42 -5.72 1.77
CA LYS A 58 -9.72 -5.20 0.44
C LYS A 58 -10.85 -5.98 -0.19
N ASP A 59 -11.93 -5.26 -0.49
CA ASP A 59 -13.01 -5.78 -1.31
C ASP A 59 -12.56 -5.84 -2.77
N VAL A 60 -12.98 -6.90 -3.46
CA VAL A 60 -12.72 -7.07 -4.88
C VAL A 60 -14.05 -7.04 -5.61
N ILE A 61 -14.17 -6.14 -6.58
CA ILE A 61 -15.36 -5.96 -7.40
C ILE A 61 -15.35 -6.99 -8.52
N GLY A 62 -16.44 -7.76 -8.61
CA GLY A 62 -16.61 -8.83 -9.59
C GLY A 62 -16.54 -10.22 -8.96
N ASP A 63 -16.65 -11.26 -9.80
CA ASP A 63 -16.57 -12.65 -9.34
C ASP A 63 -15.11 -13.08 -9.14
N PHE A 64 -14.57 -12.76 -7.97
CA PHE A 64 -13.20 -13.10 -7.60
C PHE A 64 -12.93 -14.61 -7.63
N ASN A 65 -13.95 -15.44 -7.42
CA ASN A 65 -13.78 -16.90 -7.41
C ASN A 65 -13.55 -17.46 -8.82
N SER A 66 -13.93 -16.73 -9.87
CA SER A 66 -13.63 -17.07 -11.25
C SER A 66 -12.44 -16.28 -11.81
N ARG A 67 -11.60 -15.68 -10.94
CA ARG A 67 -10.42 -14.93 -11.40
C ARG A 67 -9.53 -15.80 -12.29
N ILE A 68 -9.21 -15.27 -13.46
CA ILE A 68 -8.27 -15.88 -14.42
C ILE A 68 -6.87 -15.26 -14.25
N SER A 69 -6.77 -14.14 -13.53
CA SER A 69 -5.56 -13.34 -13.34
C SER A 69 -5.17 -13.26 -11.87
N ASP A 70 -3.87 -13.30 -11.60
CA ASP A 70 -3.28 -13.00 -10.29
C ASP A 70 -3.02 -11.50 -10.10
N TYR A 71 -3.49 -10.68 -11.05
CA TYR A 71 -3.38 -9.22 -10.98
C TYR A 71 -4.71 -8.57 -10.62
N LEU A 72 -4.60 -7.47 -9.90
CA LEU A 72 -5.71 -6.58 -9.56
C LEU A 72 -5.32 -5.14 -9.83
N TRP A 73 -6.32 -4.29 -9.98
CA TRP A 73 -6.13 -2.86 -10.21
C TRP A 73 -6.83 -2.07 -9.12
N THR A 74 -6.20 -1.01 -8.63
CA THR A 74 -6.83 -0.01 -7.77
C THR A 74 -6.64 1.38 -8.35
N VAL A 75 -7.52 2.30 -7.97
CA VAL A 75 -7.37 3.73 -8.23
C VAL A 75 -7.01 4.39 -6.92
N GLN A 76 -5.93 5.16 -6.92
CA GLN A 76 -5.52 5.99 -5.78
C GLN A 76 -5.45 7.45 -6.18
N GLY A 77 -5.72 8.32 -5.21
CA GLY A 77 -5.54 9.76 -5.35
C GLY A 77 -5.08 10.38 -4.04
N TRP A 78 -4.18 11.36 -4.11
CA TRP A 78 -3.55 11.99 -2.95
C TRP A 78 -3.29 13.47 -3.21
N ASN A 79 -2.98 14.17 -2.12
CA ASN A 79 -2.40 15.51 -2.15
C ASN A 79 -0.95 15.42 -1.68
N THR A 80 -0.16 16.45 -1.94
CA THR A 80 1.21 16.52 -1.44
C THR A 80 1.33 17.68 -0.46
N ASN A 81 1.92 17.45 0.72
CA ASN A 81 2.14 18.51 1.69
C ASN A 81 3.39 19.35 1.37
N GLU A 82 3.73 20.32 2.22
CA GLU A 82 4.89 21.19 2.03
C GLU A 82 6.25 20.48 2.14
N TYR A 83 6.27 19.27 2.71
CA TYR A 83 7.45 18.40 2.84
C TYR A 83 7.59 17.43 1.66
N LEU A 84 6.73 17.53 0.65
CA LEU A 84 6.63 16.63 -0.50
C LEU A 84 6.09 15.23 -0.18
N ASP A 85 5.46 15.08 0.98
CA ASP A 85 4.88 13.82 1.42
C ASP A 85 3.44 13.63 0.95
N GLU A 86 3.09 12.39 0.60
CA GLU A 86 1.76 12.02 0.14
C GLU A 86 0.78 11.97 1.32
N ILE A 87 -0.24 12.82 1.28
CA ILE A 87 -1.25 12.98 2.32
C ILE A 87 -2.67 12.87 1.77
N ASP A 88 -3.64 12.72 2.68
CA ASP A 88 -5.06 12.61 2.36
C ASP A 88 -5.40 11.50 1.34
N ILE A 89 -4.59 10.44 1.32
CA ILE A 89 -4.69 9.33 0.37
C ILE A 89 -6.09 8.71 0.41
N ILE A 90 -6.69 8.57 -0.75
CA ILE A 90 -7.90 7.78 -0.96
C ILE A 90 -7.60 6.61 -1.89
N GLU A 91 -8.37 5.53 -1.74
CA GLU A 91 -8.25 4.37 -2.60
C GLU A 91 -9.63 3.78 -2.92
N SER A 92 -9.77 3.25 -4.13
CA SER A 92 -10.92 2.46 -4.55
C SER A 92 -10.92 1.05 -3.93
N PRO A 93 -12.01 0.30 -4.10
CA PRO A 93 -11.96 -1.17 -4.07
C PRO A 93 -10.98 -1.73 -5.11
N CYS A 94 -10.66 -3.02 -5.02
CA CYS A 94 -9.87 -3.72 -6.05
C CYS A 94 -10.74 -4.14 -7.24
N PHE A 95 -10.17 -4.04 -8.43
CA PHE A 95 -10.80 -4.43 -9.70
C PHE A 95 -10.05 -5.60 -10.35
N LEU A 96 -10.79 -6.44 -11.06
CA LEU A 96 -10.26 -7.63 -11.75
C LEU A 96 -9.60 -7.30 -13.08
N THR A 97 -9.87 -6.11 -13.64
CA THR A 97 -9.27 -5.66 -14.90
C THR A 97 -8.90 -4.18 -14.84
N GLU A 98 -8.00 -3.77 -15.72
CA GLU A 98 -7.58 -2.37 -15.86
C GLU A 98 -8.74 -1.49 -16.33
N GLU A 99 -9.55 -1.98 -17.27
CA GLU A 99 -10.68 -1.22 -17.84
C GLU A 99 -11.73 -0.88 -16.77
N GLN A 100 -11.91 -1.74 -15.77
CA GLN A 100 -12.78 -1.45 -14.63
C GLN A 100 -12.22 -0.31 -13.76
N ALA A 101 -10.91 -0.32 -13.49
CA ALA A 101 -10.26 0.74 -12.73
C ALA A 101 -10.25 2.08 -13.50
N ASP A 102 -9.98 2.05 -14.80
CA ASP A 102 -10.05 3.21 -15.68
C ASP A 102 -11.44 3.82 -15.75
N ALA A 103 -12.49 2.98 -15.73
CA ALA A 103 -13.87 3.44 -15.70
C ALA A 103 -14.23 4.11 -14.34
N GLU A 104 -13.62 3.68 -13.24
CA GLU A 104 -13.82 4.24 -11.90
C GLU A 104 -13.07 5.55 -11.69
N LEU A 105 -11.88 5.71 -12.27
CA LEU A 105 -11.04 6.91 -12.13
C LEU A 105 -11.80 8.25 -12.33
N PRO A 106 -12.58 8.48 -13.41
CA PRO A 106 -13.34 9.71 -13.57
C PRO A 106 -14.48 9.87 -12.56
N VAL A 107 -15.00 8.78 -11.99
CA VAL A 107 -16.02 8.83 -10.93
C VAL A 107 -15.39 9.32 -9.64
N MET A 108 -14.23 8.77 -9.26
CA MET A 108 -13.50 9.21 -8.07
C MET A 108 -13.02 10.66 -8.18
N LYS A 109 -12.49 11.08 -9.34
CA LYS A 109 -12.08 12.47 -9.61
C LYS A 109 -13.22 13.48 -9.46
N LYS A 110 -14.46 13.08 -9.72
CA LYS A 110 -15.64 13.94 -9.50
C LYS A 110 -16.04 14.01 -8.02
N LYS A 111 -15.82 12.93 -7.27
CA LYS A 111 -16.24 12.80 -5.87
C LYS A 111 -15.22 13.42 -4.91
N TYR A 112 -13.94 13.32 -5.23
CA TYR A 112 -12.85 13.74 -4.36
C TYR A 112 -11.95 14.73 -5.09
N GLN A 113 -11.60 15.81 -4.40
CA GLN A 113 -10.59 16.75 -4.88
C GLN A 113 -9.22 16.26 -4.41
N ARG A 114 -8.45 15.71 -5.34
CA ARG A 114 -7.05 15.29 -5.15
C ARG A 114 -6.20 15.83 -6.29
N GLU A 115 -4.98 16.22 -5.97
CA GLU A 115 -4.02 16.78 -6.92
C GLU A 115 -3.50 15.70 -7.87
N GLU A 116 -3.10 14.56 -7.32
CA GLU A 116 -2.50 13.45 -8.05
C GLU A 116 -3.41 12.23 -8.06
N TRP A 117 -3.29 11.43 -9.12
CA TRP A 117 -4.10 10.23 -9.34
C TRP A 117 -3.32 9.17 -10.10
N THR A 118 -3.53 7.91 -9.72
CA THR A 118 -2.92 6.77 -10.41
C THR A 118 -3.87 5.58 -10.48
N VAL A 119 -3.64 4.73 -11.48
CA VAL A 119 -4.18 3.37 -11.56
C VAL A 119 -3.03 2.42 -11.28
N THR A 120 -3.10 1.71 -10.16
CA THR A 120 -2.04 0.82 -9.68
C THR A 120 -2.40 -0.62 -9.98
N ARG A 121 -1.46 -1.35 -10.60
CA ARG A 121 -1.58 -2.80 -10.80
C ARG A 121 -0.83 -3.55 -9.69
N TRP A 122 -1.58 -4.37 -8.96
CA TRP A 122 -1.08 -5.26 -7.92
C TRP A 122 -0.92 -6.67 -8.43
N LYS A 123 0.12 -7.37 -7.97
CA LYS A 123 0.24 -8.82 -8.13
C LYS A 123 -0.02 -9.49 -6.79
N ILE A 124 -1.01 -10.39 -6.74
CA ILE A 124 -1.36 -11.12 -5.52
C ILE A 124 -0.17 -11.98 -5.08
N GLY A 125 0.17 -11.90 -3.79
CA GLY A 125 1.30 -12.61 -3.19
C GLY A 125 2.69 -12.06 -3.53
N ALA A 126 2.79 -10.97 -4.29
CA ALA A 126 4.06 -10.27 -4.45
C ALA A 126 4.51 -9.66 -3.12
N LEU A 127 5.83 -9.60 -2.95
CA LEU A 127 6.50 -9.04 -1.78
C LEU A 127 7.35 -7.86 -2.23
N GLU A 128 6.93 -6.66 -1.86
CA GLU A 128 7.67 -5.42 -2.06
C GLU A 128 8.60 -5.15 -0.88
N TRP A 129 9.55 -4.23 -1.03
CA TRP A 129 10.48 -3.84 0.05
C TRP A 129 11.34 -4.99 0.61
N ARG A 130 11.65 -5.99 -0.22
CA ARG A 130 12.41 -7.19 0.22
C ARG A 130 13.83 -6.89 0.68
N GLU A 131 14.40 -5.78 0.22
CA GLU A 131 15.74 -5.32 0.61
C GLU A 131 15.69 -4.39 1.83
N GLY A 132 14.50 -4.02 2.29
CA GLY A 132 14.31 -3.07 3.38
C GLY A 132 14.35 -1.62 2.94
N PHE A 133 14.60 -0.74 3.91
CA PHE A 133 14.83 0.68 3.70
C PHE A 133 15.96 1.18 4.60
N VAL A 134 16.45 2.39 4.33
CA VAL A 134 17.44 3.10 5.15
C VAL A 134 16.89 4.50 5.41
N ARG A 135 16.99 4.98 6.65
CA ARG A 135 16.60 6.36 6.96
C ARG A 135 17.71 7.30 6.53
N MET A 136 17.34 8.44 5.97
CA MET A 136 18.29 9.48 5.58
C MET A 136 18.15 10.66 6.53
N VAL A 137 19.24 11.07 7.19
CA VAL A 137 19.30 12.26 8.04
C VAL A 137 20.36 13.18 7.47
N ASP A 138 19.97 14.41 7.10
CA ASP A 138 20.84 15.39 6.45
C ASP A 138 21.56 14.86 5.19
N GLY A 139 20.92 13.90 4.49
CA GLY A 139 21.46 13.26 3.29
C GLY A 139 22.42 12.08 3.55
N GLU A 140 22.63 11.71 4.82
CA GLU A 140 23.46 10.57 5.21
C GLU A 140 22.60 9.39 5.72
N PRO A 141 22.96 8.14 5.37
CA PRO A 141 22.23 6.96 5.83
C PRO A 141 22.44 6.71 7.31
N VAL A 142 21.34 6.49 8.03
CA VAL A 142 21.32 6.06 9.43
C VAL A 142 20.70 4.66 9.47
N ASN A 143 21.44 3.73 10.09
CA ASN A 143 20.96 2.38 10.38
C ASN A 143 20.52 2.29 11.83
#